data_AF-A0A0J8RG73-F1
#
_entry.id   AF-A0A0J8RG73-F1
#
_cell.length_a   1.000
_cell.length_b   1.000
_cell.length_c   1.000
_cell.angle_alpha   90.00
_cell.angle_beta   90.00
_cell.angle_gamma   90.00
#
_symmetry.space_group_name_H-M   'P 1'
#
loop_
_entity.id
_entity.type
_entity.pdbx_description
1 polymer ?
#
loop_
_entity_poly.entity_id
_entity_poly.type
_entity_poly.pdbx_seq_one_letter_code
_entity_poly.pdbx_strand_id
1 'polypeptide(L)'
;MASVSLTNIIFTSIILYIFTILLKLLQNYQRARKIGLPIVFVPVDQSNILWIIISPLVRPLLKRYLPRFIYNRIVICIFGHEFHEKLEPFKNFVGGQKTYTLITLRGLEIWTCDPDVSMDVLRRPKDFSQLEIANKMMSKFGSNVLTTSGAVWARQRKIIASVINEKISGVVFDESVRQTAGFIEEFGESKPGDIGSRSTKANRVIDGVTYKTFDMVKKITIHVLSRAGMGVTRHWRDDGRQIKSSAAKADHDEDSRLKFDRALQMILANLVPATLVPEQILSHWPFFLPGAREMRDLASAVRHLPRMFRDMLGQEAPVTDSFHGSSDKEPSTKINIISQLIAASELGNNQSVSTDANIKQGWTLSKDEIVGNLFIFNAAGFDTSANALSFALVVLAAYPHWQEWLFEEIDQIVPEDSDASMEYSTIFPKAIRTLAFMLEVLRLFPPVIHIGKTAFSGNGEAVPACEPDEKRWRVCSDNRNTKRRCHLYQQCGVAYGTGAAPWKLSALVSWSP
;
A
#
# COMPACT_ATOMS: atom_id res chain seq x y z
N MET A 1 -57.45 12.34 14.05
CA MET A 1 -56.11 11.75 13.78
C MET A 1 -55.09 12.86 14.00
N ALA A 2 -54.33 12.79 15.08
CA ALA A 2 -53.33 13.82 15.38
C ALA A 2 -52.24 13.81 14.30
N SER A 3 -52.00 14.96 13.66
CA SER A 3 -50.92 15.15 12.71
C SER A 3 -49.59 14.97 13.45
N VAL A 4 -48.96 13.81 13.28
CA VAL A 4 -47.61 13.59 13.81
C VAL A 4 -46.69 14.54 13.05
N SER A 5 -46.29 15.63 13.70
CA SER A 5 -45.35 16.60 13.14
C SER A 5 -44.06 15.89 12.70
N LEU A 6 -43.54 16.24 11.53
CA LEU A 6 -42.26 15.74 10.99
C LEU A 6 -41.13 15.86 12.02
N THR A 7 -41.17 16.91 12.87
CA THR A 7 -40.22 17.12 13.96
C THR A 7 -40.26 16.00 15.02
N ASN A 8 -41.45 15.49 15.36
CA ASN A 8 -41.60 14.39 16.32
C ASN A 8 -41.09 13.08 15.73
N ILE A 9 -41.25 12.86 14.42
CA ILE A 9 -40.71 11.69 13.72
C ILE A 9 -39.17 11.75 13.70
N ILE A 10 -38.59 12.91 13.37
CA ILE A 10 -37.14 13.09 13.38
C ILE A 10 -36.59 12.91 14.79
N PHE A 11 -37.21 13.51 15.81
CA PHE A 11 -36.76 13.42 17.19
C PHE A 11 -36.84 11.98 17.74
N THR A 12 -37.96 11.28 17.51
CA THR A 12 -38.11 9.88 17.90
C THR A 12 -37.13 8.97 17.15
N SER A 13 -36.85 9.24 15.86
CA SER A 13 -35.85 8.50 15.08
C SER A 13 -34.43 8.71 15.62
N ILE A 14 -34.08 9.94 16.02
CA ILE A 14 -32.77 10.25 16.63
C ILE A 14 -32.64 9.54 17.98
N ILE A 15 -33.67 9.57 18.83
CA ILE A 15 -33.66 8.87 20.11
C ILE A 15 -33.52 7.36 19.91
N LEU A 16 -34.30 6.78 19.00
CA LEU A 16 -34.21 5.35 18.70
C LEU A 16 -32.81 4.99 18.18
N TYR A 17 -32.23 5.82 17.33
CA TYR A 17 -30.88 5.63 16.82
C TYR A 17 -29.83 5.67 17.95
N ILE A 18 -29.87 6.69 18.81
CA ILE A 18 -28.97 6.79 19.99
C ILE A 18 -29.16 5.58 20.91
N PHE A 19 -30.40 5.16 21.15
CA PHE A 19 -30.70 4.00 21.97
C PHE A 19 -30.12 2.71 21.37
N THR A 20 -30.25 2.50 20.06
CA THR A 20 -29.62 1.35 19.39
C THR A 20 -28.09 1.37 19.47
N ILE A 21 -27.46 2.56 19.40
CA ILE A 21 -26.02 2.71 19.59
C ILE A 21 -25.61 2.34 21.02
N LEU A 22 -26.33 2.84 22.03
CA LEU A 22 -26.05 2.54 23.43
C LEU A 22 -26.22 1.04 23.73
N LEU A 23 -27.27 0.41 23.19
CA LEU A 23 -27.47 -1.04 23.31
C LEU A 23 -26.33 -1.83 22.66
N LYS A 24 -25.91 -1.47 21.45
CA LYS A 24 -24.78 -2.10 20.76
C LYS A 24 -23.48 -1.93 21.54
N LEU A 25 -23.25 -0.73 22.09
CA LEU A 25 -22.09 -0.47 22.92
C LEU A 25 -22.08 -1.34 24.18
N LEU A 26 -23.23 -1.48 24.85
CA LEU A 26 -23.37 -2.34 26.02
C LEU A 26 -23.13 -3.82 25.67
N GLN A 27 -23.68 -4.29 24.54
CA GLN A 27 -23.43 -5.64 24.03
C GLN A 27 -21.95 -5.85 23.73
N ASN A 28 -21.29 -4.88 23.08
CA ASN A 28 -19.86 -4.97 22.78
C ASN A 28 -19.01 -4.96 24.05
N TYR A 29 -19.39 -4.16 25.06
CA TYR A 29 -18.75 -4.19 26.38
C TYR A 29 -18.89 -5.54 27.08
N GLN A 30 -20.08 -6.14 27.06
CA GLN A 30 -20.29 -7.49 27.62
C GLN A 30 -19.46 -8.55 26.89
N ARG A 31 -19.37 -8.47 25.55
CA ARG A 31 -18.52 -9.36 24.74
C ARG A 31 -17.04 -9.18 25.07
N ALA A 32 -16.56 -7.95 25.15
CA ALA A 32 -15.17 -7.64 25.48
C ALA A 32 -14.79 -8.17 26.87
N ARG A 33 -15.70 -8.07 27.86
CA ARG A 33 -15.49 -8.65 29.19
C ARG A 33 -15.32 -10.18 29.16
N LYS A 34 -15.99 -10.88 28.24
CA LYS A 34 -15.83 -12.34 28.08
C LYS A 34 -14.48 -12.74 27.48
N ILE A 35 -13.86 -11.87 26.68
CA ILE A 35 -12.53 -12.09 26.09
C ILE A 35 -11.44 -12.11 27.18
N GLY A 36 -11.60 -11.29 28.22
CA GLY A 36 -10.69 -11.23 29.37
C GLY A 36 -9.39 -10.44 29.12
N LEU A 37 -9.33 -9.65 28.04
CA LEU A 37 -8.25 -8.71 27.75
C LEU A 37 -8.58 -7.30 28.30
N PRO A 38 -7.58 -6.43 28.50
CA PRO A 38 -7.80 -5.03 28.83
C PRO A 38 -8.70 -4.33 27.81
N ILE A 39 -9.60 -3.48 28.30
CA ILE A 39 -10.63 -2.84 27.47
C ILE A 39 -10.32 -1.36 27.30
N VAL A 40 -10.23 -0.90 26.06
CA VAL A 40 -10.10 0.50 25.69
C VAL A 40 -11.35 0.94 24.93
N PHE A 41 -12.12 1.86 25.52
CA PHE A 41 -13.31 2.41 24.87
C PHE A 41 -12.98 3.67 24.06
N VAL A 42 -13.49 3.72 22.82
CA VAL A 42 -13.45 4.89 21.94
C VAL A 42 -14.81 5.10 21.26
N PRO A 43 -15.36 6.33 21.24
CA PRO A 43 -16.68 6.60 20.67
C PRO A 43 -16.69 6.66 19.13
N VAL A 44 -15.54 6.47 18.49
CA VAL A 44 -15.40 6.57 17.03
C VAL A 44 -14.98 5.21 16.48
N ASP A 45 -15.60 4.83 15.38
CA ASP A 45 -15.24 3.61 14.66
C ASP A 45 -14.21 3.94 13.57
N GLN A 46 -13.04 3.32 13.66
CA GLN A 46 -11.98 3.51 12.69
C GLN A 46 -12.26 2.87 11.33
N SER A 47 -13.20 1.90 11.26
CA SER A 47 -13.63 1.31 10.00
C SER A 47 -14.61 2.18 9.19
N ASN A 48 -15.08 3.29 9.78
CA ASN A 48 -16.00 4.21 9.11
C ASN A 48 -15.29 5.00 8.00
N ILE A 49 -15.73 4.83 6.76
CA ILE A 49 -15.17 5.49 5.56
C ILE A 49 -15.11 7.02 5.70
N LEU A 50 -16.17 7.65 6.22
CA LEU A 50 -16.19 9.11 6.42
C LEU A 50 -15.13 9.54 7.43
N TRP A 51 -14.97 8.76 8.49
CA TRP A 51 -13.95 9.03 9.50
C TRP A 51 -12.53 8.83 8.96
N ILE A 52 -12.28 7.79 8.17
CA ILE A 52 -10.98 7.56 7.51
C ILE A 52 -10.57 8.77 6.66
N ILE A 53 -11.51 9.34 5.91
CA ILE A 53 -11.25 10.49 5.03
C ILE A 53 -11.09 11.80 5.82
N ILE A 54 -11.97 12.05 6.80
CA ILE A 54 -12.03 13.34 7.52
C ILE A 54 -10.97 13.40 8.63
N SER A 55 -10.70 12.31 9.33
CA SER A 55 -9.90 12.29 10.56
C SER A 55 -8.47 12.85 10.40
N PRO A 56 -7.72 12.58 9.30
CA PRO A 56 -6.40 13.15 9.13
C PRO A 56 -6.45 14.68 8.94
N LEU A 57 -7.46 15.18 8.24
CA LEU A 57 -7.67 16.61 7.97
C LEU A 57 -8.01 17.37 9.25
N VAL A 58 -8.87 16.80 10.10
CA VAL A 58 -9.30 17.46 11.34
C VAL A 58 -8.34 17.22 12.50
N ARG A 59 -7.35 16.34 12.39
CA ARG A 59 -6.42 16.02 13.47
C ARG A 59 -5.76 17.24 14.12
N PRO A 60 -5.26 18.26 13.39
CA PRO A 60 -4.70 19.45 14.01
C PRO A 60 -5.74 20.24 14.81
N LEU A 61 -6.98 20.32 14.31
CA LEU A 61 -8.09 20.97 15.00
C LEU A 61 -8.48 20.19 16.26
N LEU A 62 -8.60 18.87 16.17
CA LEU A 62 -8.86 18.01 17.31
C LEU A 62 -7.78 18.18 18.39
N LYS A 63 -6.49 18.21 18.00
CA LYS A 63 -5.39 18.41 18.94
C LYS A 63 -5.43 19.79 19.62
N ARG A 64 -5.88 20.82 18.91
CA ARG A 64 -5.96 22.19 19.41
C ARG A 64 -7.15 22.43 20.34
N TYR A 65 -8.31 21.85 20.03
CA TYR A 65 -9.57 22.19 20.70
C TYR A 65 -10.07 21.12 21.70
N LEU A 66 -9.70 19.84 21.56
CA LEU A 66 -10.14 18.82 22.53
C LEU A 66 -9.26 18.80 23.79
N PRO A 67 -9.85 18.57 24.97
CA PRO A 67 -9.11 18.21 26.17
C PRO A 67 -8.21 16.99 25.93
N ARG A 68 -6.99 16.99 26.50
CA ARG A 68 -5.97 15.95 26.29
C ARG A 68 -6.49 14.53 26.53
N PHE A 69 -7.30 14.32 27.57
CA PHE A 69 -7.83 12.99 27.89
C PHE A 69 -8.80 12.44 26.83
N ILE A 70 -9.55 13.31 26.15
CA ILE A 70 -10.44 12.92 25.05
C ILE A 70 -9.62 12.72 23.78
N TYR A 71 -8.72 13.65 23.48
CA TYR A 71 -7.85 13.58 22.31
C TYR A 71 -7.05 12.28 22.29
N ASN A 72 -6.43 11.90 23.41
CA ASN A 72 -5.64 10.66 23.51
C ASN A 72 -6.49 9.40 23.22
N ARG A 73 -7.81 9.42 23.49
CA ARG A 73 -8.70 8.30 23.14
C ARG A 73 -9.12 8.31 21.68
N ILE A 74 -9.31 9.48 21.09
CA ILE A 74 -9.74 9.59 19.70
C ILE A 74 -8.57 9.37 18.74
N VAL A 75 -7.35 9.76 19.14
CA VAL A 75 -6.17 9.68 18.27
C VAL A 75 -5.89 8.25 17.82
N ILE A 76 -6.16 7.24 18.66
CA ILE A 76 -5.96 5.82 18.31
C ILE A 76 -6.97 5.27 17.29
N CYS A 77 -7.96 6.07 16.90
CA CYS A 77 -8.87 5.75 15.80
C CYS A 77 -8.65 6.66 14.59
N ILE A 78 -7.65 7.53 14.61
CA ILE A 78 -7.26 8.33 13.44
C ILE A 78 -6.37 7.46 12.56
N PHE A 79 -6.65 7.45 11.26
CA PHE A 79 -5.85 6.69 10.30
C PHE A 79 -4.38 7.15 10.35
N GLY A 80 -3.45 6.20 10.51
CA GLY A 80 -2.01 6.46 10.63
C GLY A 80 -1.52 6.83 12.03
N HIS A 81 -2.36 6.72 13.07
CA HIS A 81 -1.96 6.97 14.46
C HIS A 81 -0.79 6.09 14.91
N GLU A 82 -0.66 4.88 14.37
CA GLU A 82 0.36 3.89 14.70
C GLU A 82 1.77 4.44 14.43
N PHE A 83 1.90 5.30 13.41
CA PHE A 83 3.16 5.98 13.13
C PHE A 83 3.53 7.01 14.20
N HIS A 84 2.55 7.80 14.62
CA HIS A 84 2.78 8.94 15.50
C HIS A 84 2.84 8.55 16.97
N GLU A 85 1.93 7.67 17.39
CA GLU A 85 1.78 7.24 18.77
C GLU A 85 2.61 5.98 19.06
N LYS A 86 3.03 5.21 18.04
CA LYS A 86 3.85 4.00 18.17
C LYS A 86 3.26 3.06 19.24
N LEU A 87 4.04 2.74 20.27
CA LEU A 87 3.65 1.86 21.37
C LEU A 87 3.02 2.60 22.56
N GLU A 88 2.85 3.93 22.49
CA GLU A 88 2.25 4.73 23.56
C GLU A 88 0.84 4.27 23.95
N PRO A 89 -0.05 3.88 23.02
CA PRO A 89 -1.37 3.35 23.40
C PRO A 89 -1.28 2.12 24.33
N PHE A 90 -0.31 1.23 24.09
CA PHE A 90 -0.10 0.04 24.92
C PHE A 90 0.42 0.39 26.33
N LYS A 91 1.27 1.40 26.44
CA LYS A 91 1.75 1.88 27.74
C LYS A 91 0.65 2.60 28.52
N ASN A 92 -0.05 3.52 27.86
CA ASN A 92 -0.94 4.47 28.52
C ASN A 92 -2.31 3.87 28.87
N PHE A 93 -2.88 3.02 28.01
CA PHE A 93 -4.23 2.50 28.23
C PHE A 93 -4.27 1.17 28.97
N VAL A 94 -3.22 0.36 28.85
CA VAL A 94 -3.23 -1.03 29.32
C VAL A 94 -2.04 -1.40 30.18
N GLY A 95 -1.32 -0.40 30.70
CA GLY A 95 -0.27 -0.57 31.70
C GLY A 95 0.91 -1.41 31.22
N GLY A 96 1.23 -1.34 29.92
CA GLY A 96 2.33 -2.10 29.31
C GLY A 96 1.97 -3.52 28.89
N GLN A 97 0.70 -3.93 28.96
CA GLN A 97 0.26 -5.16 28.31
C GLN A 97 0.41 -5.05 26.79
N LYS A 98 0.76 -6.17 26.14
CA LYS A 98 1.03 -6.22 24.70
C LYS A 98 -0.22 -6.38 23.84
N THR A 99 -1.38 -6.65 24.45
CA THR A 99 -2.63 -6.90 23.73
C THR A 99 -3.81 -6.27 24.46
N TYR A 100 -4.72 -5.65 23.72
CA TYR A 100 -5.93 -5.07 24.27
C TYR A 100 -7.10 -5.12 23.30
N THR A 101 -8.31 -5.05 23.87
CA THR A 101 -9.57 -4.97 23.11
C THR A 101 -10.00 -3.52 23.01
N LEU A 102 -10.07 -3.02 21.77
CA LEU A 102 -10.67 -1.74 21.43
C LEU A 102 -12.17 -1.92 21.21
N ILE A 103 -12.98 -1.16 21.93
CA ILE A 103 -14.44 -1.13 21.74
C ILE A 103 -14.80 0.15 21.03
N THR A 104 -15.44 0.02 19.86
CA THR A 104 -16.03 1.12 19.12
C THR A 104 -17.56 1.03 19.15
N LEU A 105 -18.24 2.07 18.66
CA LEU A 105 -19.71 2.07 18.55
C LEU A 105 -20.25 1.03 17.55
N ARG A 106 -19.38 0.49 16.67
CA ARG A 106 -19.77 -0.44 15.61
C ARG A 106 -19.24 -1.85 15.83
N GLY A 107 -18.07 -2.02 16.44
CA GLY A 107 -17.44 -3.32 16.59
C GLY A 107 -16.49 -3.43 17.78
N LEU A 108 -15.90 -4.61 17.89
CA LEU A 108 -14.77 -4.89 18.77
C LEU A 108 -13.58 -5.21 17.90
N GLU A 109 -12.41 -4.75 18.30
CA GLU A 109 -11.15 -5.07 17.64
C GLU A 109 -10.10 -5.44 18.69
N ILE A 110 -9.16 -6.32 18.35
CA ILE A 110 -8.02 -6.63 19.20
C ILE A 110 -6.75 -6.06 18.56
N TRP A 111 -6.03 -5.28 19.35
CA TRP A 111 -4.75 -4.71 18.97
C TRP A 111 -3.65 -5.44 19.72
N THR A 112 -2.61 -5.87 19.00
CA THR A 112 -1.49 -6.60 19.60
C THR A 112 -0.15 -6.13 19.05
N CYS A 113 0.81 -5.95 19.96
CA CYS A 113 2.23 -5.85 19.65
C CYS A 113 3.00 -7.10 20.13
N ASP A 114 2.28 -8.15 20.52
CA ASP A 114 2.88 -9.44 20.89
C ASP A 114 3.21 -10.25 19.62
N PRO A 115 4.51 -10.53 19.35
CA PRO A 115 4.92 -11.25 18.15
C PRO A 115 4.34 -12.67 18.06
N ASP A 116 4.12 -13.35 19.18
CA ASP A 116 3.62 -14.73 19.18
C ASP A 116 2.15 -14.77 18.74
N VAL A 117 1.35 -13.82 19.25
CA VAL A 117 -0.05 -13.65 18.84
C VAL A 117 -0.13 -13.27 17.36
N SER A 118 0.71 -12.32 16.94
CA SER A 118 0.82 -11.91 15.54
C SER A 118 1.11 -13.10 14.62
N MET A 119 2.11 -13.91 14.96
CA MET A 119 2.52 -15.05 14.16
C MET A 119 1.46 -16.16 14.11
N ASP A 120 0.76 -16.44 15.21
CA ASP A 120 -0.33 -17.43 15.22
C ASP A 120 -1.46 -17.02 14.26
N VAL A 121 -1.88 -15.77 14.32
CA VAL A 121 -2.93 -15.22 13.44
C VAL A 121 -2.52 -15.30 11.97
N LEU A 122 -1.28 -14.88 11.65
CA LEU A 122 -0.79 -14.86 10.28
C LEU A 122 -0.59 -16.27 9.69
N ARG A 123 -0.31 -17.28 10.54
CA ARG A 123 -0.17 -18.69 10.13
C ARG A 123 -1.50 -19.40 9.89
N ARG A 124 -2.63 -18.78 10.23
CA ARG A 124 -3.98 -19.36 10.14
C ARG A 124 -4.87 -18.63 9.12
N PRO A 125 -4.51 -18.61 7.82
CA PRO A 125 -5.25 -17.85 6.79
C PRO A 125 -6.67 -18.38 6.53
N LYS A 126 -7.00 -19.59 6.98
CA LYS A 126 -8.36 -20.15 6.91
C LYS A 126 -9.30 -19.62 8.00
N ASP A 127 -8.74 -19.27 9.16
CA ASP A 127 -9.51 -18.75 10.29
C ASP A 127 -9.52 -17.22 10.31
N PHE A 128 -8.47 -16.61 9.74
CA PHE A 128 -8.28 -15.16 9.69
C PHE A 128 -8.08 -14.68 8.25
N SER A 129 -9.04 -13.92 7.77
CA SER A 129 -9.02 -13.35 6.43
C SER A 129 -8.63 -11.88 6.42
N GLN A 130 -8.47 -11.33 5.22
CA GLN A 130 -8.17 -9.92 5.05
C GLN A 130 -9.34 -9.04 5.48
N LEU A 131 -9.02 -7.90 6.09
CA LEU A 131 -10.00 -6.91 6.54
C LEU A 131 -10.86 -6.41 5.35
N GLU A 132 -12.18 -6.32 5.54
CA GLU A 132 -13.13 -6.00 4.46
C GLU A 132 -12.84 -4.64 3.79
N ILE A 133 -12.51 -3.62 4.58
CA ILE A 133 -12.19 -2.28 4.03
C ILE A 133 -10.90 -2.32 3.20
N ALA A 134 -9.89 -3.05 3.64
CA ALA A 134 -8.64 -3.23 2.91
C ALA A 134 -8.89 -3.99 1.60
N ASN A 135 -9.74 -5.03 1.64
CA ASN A 135 -10.17 -5.75 0.44
C ASN A 135 -10.86 -4.81 -0.57
N LYS A 136 -11.83 -4.00 -0.13
CA LYS A 136 -12.54 -3.05 -1.00
C LYS A 136 -11.60 -2.05 -1.66
N MET A 137 -10.60 -1.55 -0.92
CA MET A 137 -9.60 -0.63 -1.48
C MET A 137 -8.73 -1.32 -2.53
N MET A 138 -8.19 -2.50 -2.21
CA MET A 138 -7.24 -3.21 -3.06
C MET A 138 -7.88 -3.90 -4.27
N SER A 139 -9.19 -4.17 -4.24
CA SER A 139 -9.90 -4.86 -5.33
C SER A 139 -10.60 -3.92 -6.32
N LYS A 140 -10.35 -2.60 -6.24
CA LYS A 140 -11.03 -1.57 -7.07
C LYS A 140 -10.96 -1.85 -8.57
N PHE A 141 -9.83 -2.38 -9.04
CA PHE A 141 -9.56 -2.65 -10.45
C PHE A 141 -9.55 -4.15 -10.80
N GLY A 142 -10.03 -5.01 -9.89
CA GLY A 142 -10.06 -6.46 -10.08
C GLY A 142 -9.58 -7.20 -8.83
N SER A 143 -10.00 -8.47 -8.70
CA SER A 143 -9.47 -9.36 -7.68
C SER A 143 -7.99 -9.66 -7.93
N ASN A 144 -7.23 -9.84 -6.86
CA ASN A 144 -5.78 -10.03 -6.92
C ASN A 144 -5.29 -10.88 -5.76
N VAL A 145 -3.99 -11.16 -5.75
CA VAL A 145 -3.37 -12.07 -4.77
C VAL A 145 -3.47 -11.59 -3.32
N LEU A 146 -3.69 -10.30 -3.08
CA LEU A 146 -3.86 -9.76 -1.73
C LEU A 146 -5.33 -9.76 -1.27
N THR A 147 -6.27 -9.83 -2.20
CA THR A 147 -7.72 -9.71 -1.92
C THR A 147 -8.47 -11.04 -2.00
N THR A 148 -7.85 -12.07 -2.57
CA THR A 148 -8.43 -13.41 -2.70
C THR A 148 -8.12 -14.29 -1.50
N SER A 149 -8.89 -15.37 -1.32
CA SER A 149 -8.70 -16.34 -0.23
C SER A 149 -8.94 -17.78 -0.70
N GLY A 150 -8.51 -18.76 0.09
CA GLY A 150 -8.75 -20.18 -0.19
C GLY A 150 -8.10 -20.68 -1.49
N ALA A 151 -8.84 -21.48 -2.27
CA ALA A 151 -8.33 -22.08 -3.50
C ALA A 151 -7.99 -21.05 -4.58
N VAL A 152 -8.76 -19.97 -4.70
CA VAL A 152 -8.51 -18.88 -5.66
C VAL A 152 -7.18 -18.21 -5.36
N TRP A 153 -6.91 -17.91 -4.08
CA TRP A 153 -5.63 -17.36 -3.65
C TRP A 153 -4.46 -18.30 -3.95
N ALA A 154 -4.62 -19.60 -3.67
CA ALA A 154 -3.58 -20.59 -3.94
C ALA A 154 -3.23 -20.65 -5.43
N ARG A 155 -4.25 -20.60 -6.32
CA ARG A 155 -4.06 -20.51 -7.77
C ARG A 155 -3.31 -19.24 -8.16
N GLN A 156 -3.81 -18.06 -7.77
CA GLN A 156 -3.20 -16.79 -8.13
C GLN A 156 -1.75 -16.68 -7.61
N ARG A 157 -1.52 -17.06 -6.35
CA ARG A 157 -0.18 -17.03 -5.73
C ARG A 157 0.81 -17.92 -6.48
N LYS A 158 0.40 -19.12 -6.90
CA LYS A 158 1.27 -20.01 -7.65
C LYS A 158 1.69 -19.39 -8.99
N ILE A 159 0.75 -18.80 -9.72
CA ILE A 159 1.01 -18.12 -11.00
C ILE A 159 1.95 -16.93 -10.78
N ILE A 160 1.63 -16.06 -9.83
CA ILE A 160 2.42 -14.84 -9.56
C ILE A 160 3.82 -15.16 -9.06
N ALA A 161 3.98 -16.18 -8.21
CA ALA A 161 5.29 -16.63 -7.76
C ALA A 161 6.18 -17.14 -8.90
N SER A 162 5.60 -17.59 -10.01
CA SER A 162 6.37 -17.95 -11.20
C SER A 162 6.85 -16.73 -12.00
N VAL A 163 6.17 -15.58 -11.86
CA VAL A 163 6.50 -14.34 -12.54
C VAL A 163 7.55 -13.53 -11.78
N ILE A 164 7.38 -13.35 -10.47
CA ILE A 164 8.34 -12.63 -9.62
C ILE A 164 9.51 -13.58 -9.28
N ASN A 165 10.47 -13.67 -10.19
CA ASN A 165 11.63 -14.57 -10.12
C ASN A 165 12.97 -13.82 -10.36
N GLU A 166 14.09 -14.52 -10.23
CA GLU A 166 15.44 -13.97 -10.39
C GLU A 166 15.68 -13.27 -11.75
N LYS A 167 14.97 -13.67 -12.82
CA LYS A 167 15.08 -12.99 -14.12
C LYS A 167 14.50 -11.58 -14.06
N ILE A 168 13.36 -11.40 -13.38
CA ILE A 168 12.81 -10.05 -13.14
C ILE A 168 13.72 -9.27 -12.21
N SER A 169 14.31 -9.90 -11.19
CA SER A 169 15.26 -9.22 -10.30
C SER A 169 16.45 -8.63 -11.06
N GLY A 170 16.98 -9.32 -12.08
CA GLY A 170 17.99 -8.76 -12.99
C GLY A 170 17.52 -7.49 -13.71
N VAL A 171 16.31 -7.51 -14.30
CA VAL A 171 15.72 -6.33 -14.95
C VAL A 171 15.51 -5.18 -13.97
N VAL A 172 15.06 -5.48 -12.75
CA VAL A 172 14.89 -4.48 -11.68
C VAL A 172 16.23 -3.87 -11.30
N PHE A 173 17.28 -4.69 -11.15
CA PHE A 173 18.62 -4.22 -10.81
C PHE A 173 19.19 -3.29 -11.88
N ASP A 174 19.16 -3.71 -13.16
CA ASP A 174 19.68 -2.94 -14.29
C ASP A 174 18.98 -1.58 -14.43
N GLU A 175 17.65 -1.57 -14.29
CA GLU A 175 16.88 -0.33 -14.28
C GLU A 175 17.21 0.54 -13.07
N SER A 176 17.36 -0.06 -11.88
CA SER A 176 17.71 0.69 -10.67
C SER A 176 19.05 1.39 -10.82
N VAL A 177 20.07 0.71 -11.37
CA VAL A 177 21.38 1.28 -11.66
C VAL A 177 21.25 2.45 -12.63
N ARG A 178 20.54 2.26 -13.75
CA ARG A 178 20.37 3.30 -14.78
C ARG A 178 19.69 4.56 -14.25
N GLN A 179 18.61 4.40 -13.50
CA GLN A 179 17.87 5.53 -12.93
C GLN A 179 18.65 6.22 -11.80
N THR A 180 19.43 5.45 -11.03
CA THR A 180 20.29 6.01 -9.99
C THR A 180 21.46 6.81 -10.58
N ALA A 181 22.03 6.39 -11.72
CA ALA A 181 23.05 7.18 -12.42
C ALA A 181 22.49 8.56 -12.83
N GLY A 182 21.30 8.59 -13.43
CA GLY A 182 20.62 9.85 -13.78
C GLY A 182 20.30 10.72 -12.55
N PHE A 183 19.89 10.09 -11.45
CA PHE A 183 19.71 10.76 -10.16
C PHE A 183 21.00 11.46 -9.71
N ILE A 184 22.14 10.75 -9.74
CA ILE A 184 23.45 11.27 -9.29
C ILE A 184 23.89 12.44 -10.17
N GLU A 185 23.74 12.32 -11.49
CA GLU A 185 24.06 13.40 -12.43
C GLU A 185 23.25 14.67 -12.13
N GLU A 186 21.91 14.57 -12.03
CA GLU A 186 21.06 15.73 -11.75
C GLU A 186 21.33 16.31 -10.35
N PHE A 187 21.60 15.45 -9.37
CA PHE A 187 21.94 15.88 -8.03
C PHE A 187 23.28 16.62 -8.00
N GLY A 188 24.29 16.13 -8.72
CA GLY A 188 25.61 16.75 -8.84
C GLY A 188 25.65 18.04 -9.66
N GLU A 189 24.80 18.17 -10.68
CA GLU A 189 24.64 19.41 -11.46
C GLU A 189 23.97 20.54 -10.67
N SER A 190 23.24 20.21 -9.59
CA SER A 190 22.51 21.18 -8.80
C SER A 190 23.48 22.01 -7.94
N LYS A 191 23.86 23.21 -8.41
CA LYS A 191 24.69 24.15 -7.62
C LYS A 191 24.01 24.50 -6.30
N PRO A 192 24.77 24.77 -5.21
CA PRO A 192 24.22 25.20 -3.91
C PRO A 192 23.32 26.45 -3.94
N GLY A 193 23.26 27.18 -5.06
CA GLY A 193 22.40 28.36 -5.27
C GLY A 193 21.17 28.15 -6.19
N ASP A 194 21.12 27.11 -7.02
CA ASP A 194 20.01 26.93 -7.99
C ASP A 194 18.80 26.19 -7.40
N ILE A 195 18.98 25.50 -6.27
CA ILE A 195 17.92 24.76 -5.58
C ILE A 195 17.05 25.71 -4.71
N GLY A 196 17.40 27.00 -4.63
CA GLY A 196 16.81 27.98 -3.71
C GLY A 196 16.46 29.35 -4.30
N SER A 197 16.51 29.56 -5.63
CA SER A 197 16.24 30.87 -6.23
C SER A 197 14.75 31.23 -6.30
N ARG A 198 14.11 31.32 -5.13
CA ARG A 198 12.99 32.24 -4.81
C ARG A 198 12.61 32.28 -3.33
N SER A 199 13.55 32.30 -2.37
CA SER A 199 13.22 32.79 -1.03
C SER A 199 14.44 33.07 -0.15
N THR A 200 14.60 34.32 0.26
CA THR A 200 15.67 34.89 1.10
C THR A 200 15.61 34.47 2.59
N LYS A 201 15.28 33.21 2.90
CA LYS A 201 15.36 32.67 4.28
C LYS A 201 16.00 31.29 4.26
N ALA A 202 17.17 31.16 4.88
CA ALA A 202 18.01 29.95 4.91
C ALA A 202 17.26 28.65 5.27
N ASN A 203 16.21 28.71 6.10
CA ASN A 203 15.38 27.53 6.42
C ASN A 203 14.57 26.98 5.24
N ARG A 204 14.15 27.80 4.26
CA ARG A 204 13.37 27.33 3.08
C ARG A 204 14.23 26.67 2.01
N VAL A 205 15.54 26.92 1.98
CA VAL A 205 16.46 26.35 0.99
C VAL A 205 16.71 24.86 1.29
N ILE A 206 16.85 24.50 2.57
CA ILE A 206 17.03 23.11 3.03
C ILE A 206 15.76 22.27 2.74
N ASP A 207 14.58 22.87 2.92
CA ASP A 207 13.30 22.25 2.59
C ASP A 207 13.24 21.89 1.09
N GLY A 208 13.65 22.81 0.20
CA GLY A 208 13.61 22.60 -1.26
C GLY A 208 14.47 21.44 -1.75
N VAL A 209 15.69 21.29 -1.21
CA VAL A 209 16.59 20.17 -1.55
C VAL A 209 15.99 18.85 -1.10
N THR A 210 15.47 18.79 0.13
CA THR A 210 14.89 17.57 0.72
C THR A 210 13.67 17.08 -0.07
N TYR A 211 12.75 17.97 -0.42
CA TYR A 211 11.58 17.61 -1.23
C TYR A 211 11.97 17.16 -2.64
N LYS A 212 12.94 17.84 -3.28
CA LYS A 212 13.45 17.46 -4.59
C LYS A 212 14.06 16.05 -4.56
N THR A 213 14.91 15.76 -3.58
CA THR A 213 15.52 14.43 -3.42
C THR A 213 14.47 13.33 -3.26
N PHE A 214 13.45 13.53 -2.41
CA PHE A 214 12.40 12.52 -2.25
C PHE A 214 11.52 12.35 -3.49
N ASP A 215 11.23 13.43 -4.22
CA ASP A 215 10.52 13.32 -5.49
C ASP A 215 11.38 12.60 -6.56
N MET A 216 12.70 12.79 -6.56
CA MET A 216 13.64 12.04 -7.41
C MET A 216 13.74 10.56 -7.01
N VAL A 217 13.71 10.21 -5.72
CA VAL A 217 13.67 8.79 -5.26
C VAL A 217 12.36 8.13 -5.70
N LYS A 218 11.23 8.82 -5.60
CA LYS A 218 9.95 8.33 -6.14
C LYS A 218 10.01 8.12 -7.65
N LYS A 219 10.71 9.00 -8.37
CA LYS A 219 10.92 8.85 -9.81
C LYS A 219 11.68 7.55 -10.15
N ILE A 220 12.71 7.20 -9.39
CA ILE A 220 13.41 5.91 -9.54
C ILE A 220 12.42 4.75 -9.42
N THR A 221 11.60 4.73 -8.36
CA THR A 221 10.72 3.58 -8.11
C THR A 221 9.64 3.41 -9.17
N ILE A 222 9.03 4.50 -9.67
CA ILE A 222 8.06 4.38 -10.76
C ILE A 222 8.72 3.95 -12.07
N HIS A 223 9.91 4.45 -12.40
CA HIS A 223 10.62 4.03 -13.61
C HIS A 223 10.99 2.54 -13.56
N VAL A 224 11.46 2.06 -12.41
CA VAL A 224 11.76 0.64 -12.16
C VAL A 224 10.50 -0.22 -12.31
N LEU A 225 9.38 0.20 -11.71
CA LEU A 225 8.11 -0.51 -11.85
C LEU A 225 7.57 -0.47 -13.28
N SER A 226 7.73 0.63 -14.01
CA SER A 226 7.33 0.72 -15.41
C SER A 226 8.16 -0.21 -16.29
N ARG A 227 9.48 -0.34 -16.05
CA ARG A 227 10.34 -1.27 -16.79
C ARG A 227 10.05 -2.73 -16.45
N ALA A 228 10.08 -3.07 -15.16
CA ALA A 228 9.95 -4.44 -14.71
C ALA A 228 8.51 -4.94 -14.87
N GLY A 229 7.53 -4.08 -14.57
CA GLY A 229 6.12 -4.36 -14.69
C GLY A 229 5.64 -4.42 -16.13
N MET A 230 5.94 -3.40 -16.93
CA MET A 230 5.29 -3.15 -18.22
C MET A 230 6.25 -3.15 -19.41
N GLY A 231 7.55 -3.34 -19.19
CA GLY A 231 8.54 -3.30 -20.28
C GLY A 231 8.84 -1.91 -20.80
N VAL A 232 8.37 -0.84 -20.13
CA VAL A 232 8.55 0.55 -20.57
C VAL A 232 9.80 1.14 -19.90
N THR A 233 10.86 1.36 -20.68
CA THR A 233 12.06 2.08 -20.22
C THR A 233 11.81 3.60 -20.28
N ARG A 234 12.25 4.33 -19.27
CA ARG A 234 12.14 5.80 -19.23
C ARG A 234 13.53 6.44 -19.12
N HIS A 235 13.72 7.57 -19.80
CA HIS A 235 14.92 8.37 -19.62
C HIS A 235 14.80 9.25 -18.39
N TRP A 236 15.91 9.48 -17.69
CA TRP A 236 15.91 10.26 -16.45
C TRP A 236 15.46 11.71 -16.65
N ARG A 237 15.83 12.40 -17.74
CA ARG A 237 15.51 13.84 -17.93
C ARG A 237 14.21 14.13 -18.68
N ASP A 238 13.41 13.12 -19.00
CA ASP A 238 12.25 13.28 -19.88
C ASP A 238 10.97 13.79 -19.18
N ASP A 239 11.12 14.68 -18.20
CA ASP A 239 10.02 15.26 -17.43
C ASP A 239 9.46 16.52 -18.10
N GLY A 240 8.91 16.38 -19.31
CA GLY A 240 7.89 17.30 -19.84
C GLY A 240 8.18 18.81 -19.83
N ARG A 241 9.43 19.26 -19.68
CA ARG A 241 9.81 20.67 -19.81
C ARG A 241 10.17 20.93 -21.27
N GLN A 242 9.22 21.54 -21.96
CA GLN A 242 9.28 22.07 -23.33
C GLN A 242 9.30 21.04 -24.47
N ILE A 243 8.12 20.51 -24.80
CA ILE A 243 7.72 20.40 -26.22
C ILE A 243 6.79 21.59 -26.51
N LYS A 244 7.36 22.80 -26.46
CA LYS A 244 6.89 23.90 -27.30
C LYS A 244 8.02 24.12 -28.28
N SER A 245 7.71 23.97 -29.56
CA SER A 245 8.58 24.02 -30.73
C SER A 245 9.27 22.70 -31.10
N SER A 246 9.01 22.30 -32.35
CA SER A 246 9.71 21.33 -33.20
C SER A 246 9.78 19.86 -32.73
N ALA A 247 8.77 19.07 -33.10
CA ALA A 247 8.92 18.01 -34.12
C ALA A 247 7.60 17.25 -34.27
N ALA A 248 6.98 17.38 -35.43
CA ALA A 248 5.91 16.50 -35.86
C ALA A 248 6.46 15.07 -35.99
N LYS A 249 5.74 14.08 -35.44
CA LYS A 249 6.03 12.63 -35.35
C LYS A 249 6.78 12.13 -34.09
N ALA A 250 6.36 12.56 -32.89
CA ALA A 250 6.52 11.70 -31.72
C ALA A 250 5.47 10.57 -31.79
N ASP A 251 5.90 9.33 -31.55
CA ASP A 251 5.14 8.10 -31.75
C ASP A 251 3.87 8.09 -30.88
N HIS A 252 2.71 7.75 -31.47
CA HIS A 252 1.40 7.81 -30.77
C HIS A 252 1.36 6.89 -29.52
N ASP A 253 2.25 5.91 -29.47
CA ASP A 253 2.43 4.96 -28.37
C ASP A 253 3.11 5.59 -27.14
N GLU A 254 4.06 6.51 -27.34
CA GLU A 254 4.83 7.14 -26.26
C GLU A 254 3.99 8.12 -25.44
N ASP A 255 3.17 8.94 -26.10
CA ASP A 255 2.22 9.86 -25.47
C ASP A 255 1.13 9.10 -24.68
N SER A 256 0.70 7.94 -25.20
CA SER A 256 -0.28 7.08 -24.53
C SER A 256 0.28 6.48 -23.24
N ARG A 257 1.54 6.04 -23.24
CA ARG A 257 2.24 5.53 -22.05
C ARG A 257 2.52 6.63 -21.03
N LEU A 258 2.87 7.84 -21.46
CA LEU A 258 3.09 8.98 -20.55
C LEU A 258 1.78 9.36 -19.82
N LYS A 259 0.66 9.34 -20.54
CA LYS A 259 -0.67 9.53 -19.95
C LYS A 259 -1.00 8.41 -18.95
N PHE A 260 -0.59 7.16 -19.23
CA PHE A 260 -0.77 6.03 -18.32
C PHE A 260 -0.03 6.25 -17.00
N ASP A 261 1.28 6.53 -17.07
CA ASP A 261 2.10 6.72 -15.88
C ASP A 261 1.57 7.87 -15.01
N ARG A 262 1.16 8.99 -15.63
CA ARG A 262 0.55 10.11 -14.90
C ARG A 262 -0.76 9.72 -14.22
N ALA A 263 -1.63 8.98 -14.92
CA ALA A 263 -2.88 8.51 -14.35
C ALA A 263 -2.63 7.54 -13.18
N LEU A 264 -1.69 6.61 -13.34
CA LEU A 264 -1.28 5.66 -12.32
C LEU A 264 -0.71 6.40 -11.10
N GLN A 265 0.31 7.24 -11.28
CA GLN A 265 0.91 8.04 -10.19
C GLN A 265 -0.13 8.87 -9.44
N MET A 266 -1.07 9.50 -10.17
CA MET A 266 -2.13 10.28 -9.55
C MET A 266 -3.07 9.43 -8.69
N ILE A 267 -3.40 8.21 -9.13
CA ILE A 267 -4.20 7.27 -8.35
C ILE A 267 -3.43 6.75 -7.14
N LEU A 268 -2.15 6.37 -7.31
CA LEU A 268 -1.32 5.84 -6.23
C LEU A 268 -1.14 6.88 -5.12
N ALA A 269 -0.81 8.12 -5.49
CA ALA A 269 -0.68 9.23 -4.54
C ALA A 269 -2.00 9.58 -3.81
N ASN A 270 -3.15 9.16 -4.35
CA ASN A 270 -4.49 9.46 -3.85
C ASN A 270 -5.32 8.19 -3.64
N LEU A 271 -4.70 7.10 -3.16
CA LEU A 271 -5.31 5.77 -3.14
C LEU A 271 -6.64 5.70 -2.36
N VAL A 272 -6.72 6.35 -1.19
CA VAL A 272 -7.94 6.36 -0.36
C VAL A 272 -9.13 7.02 -1.08
N PRO A 273 -9.04 8.29 -1.55
CA PRO A 273 -10.14 8.88 -2.29
C PRO A 273 -10.41 8.17 -3.63
N ALA A 274 -9.38 7.69 -4.33
CA ALA A 274 -9.54 6.98 -5.61
C ALA A 274 -10.33 5.67 -5.47
N THR A 275 -10.19 4.98 -4.34
CA THR A 275 -10.81 3.66 -4.12
C THR A 275 -12.14 3.75 -3.38
N LEU A 276 -12.24 4.59 -2.35
CA LEU A 276 -13.42 4.68 -1.47
C LEU A 276 -14.48 5.69 -1.93
N VAL A 277 -14.09 6.77 -2.62
CA VAL A 277 -15.05 7.78 -3.05
C VAL A 277 -15.63 7.38 -4.40
N PRO A 278 -16.97 7.33 -4.55
CA PRO A 278 -17.61 7.10 -5.84
C PRO A 278 -17.12 8.08 -6.91
N GLU A 279 -16.90 7.58 -8.12
CA GLU A 279 -16.38 8.37 -9.24
C GLU A 279 -17.24 9.61 -9.53
N GLN A 280 -18.56 9.49 -9.40
CA GLN A 280 -19.52 10.58 -9.62
C GLN A 280 -19.31 11.74 -8.64
N ILE A 281 -18.92 11.44 -7.39
CA ILE A 281 -18.63 12.46 -6.39
C ILE A 281 -17.30 13.16 -6.73
N LEU A 282 -16.29 12.40 -7.17
CA LEU A 282 -15.01 12.95 -7.61
C LEU A 282 -15.16 13.82 -8.87
N SER A 283 -15.96 13.39 -9.85
CA SER A 283 -16.17 14.14 -11.09
C SER A 283 -16.96 15.44 -10.89
N HIS A 284 -17.88 15.44 -9.91
CA HIS A 284 -18.67 16.62 -9.54
C HIS A 284 -18.17 17.30 -8.27
N TRP A 285 -16.88 17.16 -7.97
CA TRP A 285 -16.30 17.76 -6.77
C TRP A 285 -16.59 19.27 -6.73
N PRO A 286 -17.22 19.78 -5.64
CA PRO A 286 -17.60 21.18 -5.54
C PRO A 286 -16.39 22.09 -5.70
N PHE A 287 -16.52 23.14 -6.52
CA PHE A 287 -15.41 24.03 -6.85
C PHE A 287 -14.87 24.81 -5.63
N PHE A 288 -15.68 24.98 -4.59
CA PHE A 288 -15.31 25.69 -3.35
C PHE A 288 -14.54 24.79 -2.37
N LEU A 289 -14.57 23.48 -2.56
CA LEU A 289 -13.77 22.57 -1.74
C LEU A 289 -12.34 22.54 -2.27
N PRO A 290 -11.33 22.59 -1.41
CA PRO A 290 -9.96 22.63 -1.89
C PRO A 290 -9.57 21.31 -2.58
N GLY A 291 -8.65 21.37 -3.54
CA GLY A 291 -8.29 20.23 -4.38
C GLY A 291 -9.30 19.88 -5.48
N ALA A 292 -10.25 20.76 -5.82
CA ALA A 292 -11.33 20.43 -6.76
C ALA A 292 -10.85 20.04 -8.16
N ARG A 293 -9.75 20.62 -8.63
CA ARG A 293 -9.16 20.26 -9.93
C ARG A 293 -8.54 18.87 -9.86
N GLU A 294 -7.75 18.63 -8.83
CA GLU A 294 -7.05 17.39 -8.55
C GLU A 294 -8.02 16.21 -8.39
N MET A 295 -9.16 16.42 -7.72
CA MET A 295 -10.20 15.39 -7.56
C MET A 295 -10.91 15.07 -8.88
N ARG A 296 -11.12 16.07 -9.75
CA ARG A 296 -11.71 15.85 -11.08
C ARG A 296 -10.72 15.15 -12.03
N ASP A 297 -9.45 15.53 -11.98
CA ASP A 297 -8.38 14.87 -12.72
C ASP A 297 -8.24 13.42 -12.24
N LEU A 298 -8.30 13.18 -10.92
CA LEU A 298 -8.34 11.85 -10.31
C LEU A 298 -9.54 11.03 -10.80
N ALA A 299 -10.75 11.62 -10.88
CA ALA A 299 -11.92 10.95 -11.43
C ALA A 299 -11.68 10.49 -12.88
N SER A 300 -11.05 11.35 -13.69
CA SER A 300 -10.67 10.99 -15.06
C SER A 300 -9.66 9.84 -15.08
N ALA A 301 -8.63 9.88 -14.25
CA ALA A 301 -7.65 8.78 -14.16
C ALA A 301 -8.31 7.46 -13.76
N VAL A 302 -9.15 7.45 -12.72
CA VAL A 302 -9.86 6.24 -12.24
C VAL A 302 -10.72 5.63 -13.34
N ARG A 303 -11.36 6.46 -14.17
CA ARG A 303 -12.22 6.02 -15.30
C ARG A 303 -11.42 5.42 -16.46
N HIS A 304 -10.20 5.88 -16.70
CA HIS A 304 -9.40 5.49 -17.87
C HIS A 304 -8.38 4.39 -17.58
N LEU A 305 -7.84 4.31 -16.36
CA LEU A 305 -6.76 3.37 -16.01
C LEU A 305 -7.05 1.91 -16.41
N PRO A 306 -8.25 1.34 -16.21
CA PRO A 306 -8.53 -0.04 -16.59
C PRO A 306 -8.46 -0.28 -18.11
N ARG A 307 -8.88 0.70 -18.91
CA ARG A 307 -8.80 0.62 -20.37
C ARG A 307 -7.34 0.64 -20.80
N MET A 308 -6.54 1.53 -20.22
CA MET A 308 -5.12 1.64 -20.53
C MET A 308 -4.33 0.36 -20.17
N PHE A 309 -4.65 -0.27 -19.03
CA PHE A 309 -4.07 -1.59 -18.70
C PHE A 309 -4.43 -2.66 -19.74
N ARG A 310 -5.67 -2.68 -20.22
CA ARG A 310 -6.11 -3.64 -21.26
C ARG A 310 -5.43 -3.37 -22.60
N ASP A 311 -5.24 -2.10 -22.95
CA ASP A 311 -4.57 -1.70 -24.19
C ASP A 311 -3.11 -2.16 -24.16
N MET A 312 -2.40 -1.95 -23.05
CA MET A 312 -1.03 -2.47 -22.87
C MET A 312 -0.97 -3.99 -22.87
N LEU A 313 -1.93 -4.68 -22.24
CA LEU A 313 -2.04 -6.14 -22.30
C LEU A 313 -2.24 -6.64 -23.74
N GLY A 314 -3.02 -5.91 -24.56
CA GLY A 314 -3.23 -6.25 -25.97
C GLY A 314 -1.98 -6.07 -26.84
N GLN A 315 -1.13 -5.09 -26.50
CA GLN A 315 0.15 -4.87 -27.20
C GLN A 315 1.20 -5.94 -26.88
N GLU A 316 1.21 -6.45 -25.64
CA GLU A 316 2.17 -7.45 -25.15
C GLU A 316 1.70 -8.90 -25.34
N ALA A 317 0.44 -9.12 -25.77
CA ALA A 317 -0.04 -10.45 -26.15
C ALA A 317 0.78 -10.98 -27.34
N PRO A 318 1.17 -12.27 -27.34
CA PRO A 318 1.99 -12.82 -28.40
C PRO A 318 1.32 -12.62 -29.75
N VAL A 319 2.10 -12.10 -30.71
CA VAL A 319 1.78 -12.05 -32.13
C VAL A 319 1.61 -13.49 -32.63
N THR A 320 0.43 -14.06 -32.39
CA THR A 320 0.12 -15.45 -32.74
C THR A 320 -0.61 -15.54 -34.09
N ASP A 321 -0.52 -14.48 -34.92
CA ASP A 321 -1.20 -14.40 -36.23
C ASP A 321 -0.34 -13.82 -37.37
N SER A 322 0.99 -13.72 -37.21
CA SER A 322 1.88 -13.32 -38.33
C SER A 322 2.72 -14.50 -38.83
N PHE A 323 2.02 -15.54 -39.26
CA PHE A 323 2.59 -16.55 -40.14
C PHE A 323 2.72 -15.96 -41.56
N HIS A 324 3.72 -15.10 -41.81
CA HIS A 324 4.35 -14.91 -43.13
C HIS A 324 5.55 -13.94 -43.06
N GLY A 325 6.74 -14.50 -43.23
CA GLY A 325 7.83 -13.93 -44.03
C GLY A 325 8.45 -12.61 -43.58
N SER A 326 9.47 -12.68 -42.73
CA SER A 326 10.80 -12.09 -43.02
C SER A 326 11.76 -12.44 -41.89
N SER A 327 12.89 -13.02 -42.28
CA SER A 327 14.03 -13.38 -41.44
C SER A 327 14.75 -12.14 -40.90
N ASP A 328 15.51 -12.36 -39.81
CA ASP A 328 16.61 -11.51 -39.31
C ASP A 328 16.28 -10.38 -38.31
N LYS A 329 15.46 -10.68 -37.30
CA LYS A 329 15.64 -10.11 -35.95
C LYS A 329 15.38 -11.19 -34.91
N GLU A 330 16.37 -11.53 -34.09
CA GLU A 330 16.13 -12.31 -32.87
C GLU A 330 14.98 -11.67 -32.09
N PRO A 331 13.92 -12.41 -31.73
CA PRO A 331 12.88 -11.87 -30.88
C PRO A 331 13.50 -11.72 -29.48
N SER A 332 14.05 -10.54 -29.18
CA SER A 332 14.34 -10.15 -27.81
C SER A 332 13.04 -10.27 -27.03
N THR A 333 12.84 -11.42 -26.38
CA THR A 333 11.64 -11.71 -25.62
C THR A 333 11.67 -10.74 -24.45
N LYS A 334 10.91 -9.65 -24.54
CA LYS A 334 10.92 -8.59 -23.52
C LYS A 334 10.48 -9.20 -22.19
N ILE A 335 11.43 -9.43 -21.30
CA ILE A 335 11.16 -9.94 -19.96
C ILE A 335 10.54 -8.80 -19.15
N ASN A 336 9.25 -8.91 -18.86
CA ASN A 336 8.50 -8.03 -17.96
C ASN A 336 7.36 -8.83 -17.28
N ILE A 337 6.71 -8.25 -16.26
CA ILE A 337 5.63 -8.93 -15.52
C ILE A 337 4.42 -9.20 -16.42
N ILE A 338 4.04 -8.27 -17.30
CA ILE A 338 2.91 -8.45 -18.23
C ILE A 338 3.13 -9.68 -19.11
N SER A 339 4.25 -9.75 -19.83
CA SER A 339 4.56 -10.84 -20.76
C SER A 339 4.65 -12.19 -20.04
N GLN A 340 5.18 -12.21 -18.82
CA GLN A 340 5.23 -13.43 -18.00
C GLN A 340 3.86 -13.84 -17.45
N LEU A 341 2.99 -12.90 -17.08
CA LEU A 341 1.62 -13.22 -16.67
C LEU A 341 0.80 -13.80 -17.83
N ILE A 342 0.98 -13.25 -19.04
CA ILE A 342 0.33 -13.77 -20.26
C ILE A 342 0.82 -15.19 -20.54
N ALA A 343 2.14 -15.39 -20.59
CA ALA A 343 2.73 -16.71 -20.82
C ALA A 343 2.29 -17.75 -19.77
N ALA A 344 2.26 -17.37 -18.49
CA ALA A 344 1.81 -18.25 -17.41
C ALA A 344 0.31 -18.60 -17.53
N SER A 345 -0.51 -17.66 -18.03
CA SER A 345 -1.92 -17.90 -18.28
C SER A 345 -2.17 -18.79 -19.50
N GLU A 346 -1.34 -18.72 -20.55
CA GLU A 346 -1.45 -19.57 -21.74
C GLU A 346 -1.00 -21.02 -21.48
N LEU A 347 0.06 -21.22 -20.71
CA LEU A 347 0.52 -22.54 -20.28
C LEU A 347 -0.57 -23.31 -19.50
N GLY A 348 -1.35 -22.59 -18.69
CA GLY A 348 -2.50 -23.16 -17.97
C GLY A 348 -3.64 -23.60 -18.88
N ASN A 349 -3.74 -23.03 -20.09
CA ASN A 349 -4.77 -23.37 -21.07
C ASN A 349 -4.38 -24.65 -21.85
N ASN A 350 -3.11 -24.80 -22.22
CA ASN A 350 -2.61 -25.94 -22.99
C ASN A 350 -2.50 -27.26 -22.19
N GLN A 351 -2.38 -27.19 -20.86
CA GLN A 351 -2.39 -28.38 -19.99
C GLN A 351 -3.80 -28.95 -19.71
N SER A 352 -4.87 -28.31 -20.22
CA SER A 352 -6.26 -28.72 -19.97
C SER A 352 -6.80 -29.79 -20.96
N VAL A 353 -5.93 -30.45 -21.73
CA VAL A 353 -6.29 -31.63 -22.54
C VAL A 353 -6.21 -32.90 -21.67
N SER A 354 -7.13 -33.03 -20.70
CA SER A 354 -7.36 -34.29 -19.99
C SER A 354 -8.85 -34.51 -19.76
N THR A 355 -9.29 -35.75 -19.97
CA THR A 355 -10.65 -36.21 -20.30
C THR A 355 -11.68 -36.22 -19.17
N ASP A 356 -11.44 -35.56 -18.03
CA ASP A 356 -12.37 -35.59 -16.89
C ASP A 356 -13.10 -34.25 -16.67
N ALA A 357 -14.41 -34.26 -16.91
CA ALA A 357 -15.27 -33.07 -16.92
C ALA A 357 -15.44 -32.37 -15.56
N ASN A 358 -14.93 -32.93 -14.45
CA ASN A 358 -15.11 -32.41 -13.09
C ASN A 358 -13.86 -31.74 -12.48
N ILE A 359 -12.76 -31.60 -13.23
CA ILE A 359 -11.58 -30.80 -12.83
C ILE A 359 -11.29 -29.76 -13.93
N LYS A 360 -12.31 -28.99 -14.33
CA LYS A 360 -12.22 -27.90 -15.31
C LYS A 360 -11.92 -26.54 -14.69
N GLN A 361 -10.87 -26.43 -13.88
CA GLN A 361 -10.27 -25.11 -13.64
C GLN A 361 -8.82 -25.14 -14.09
N GLY A 362 -8.59 -24.70 -15.33
CA GLY A 362 -7.26 -24.43 -15.84
C GLY A 362 -6.51 -23.44 -14.94
N TRP A 363 -5.18 -23.49 -14.99
CA TRP A 363 -4.29 -22.65 -14.21
C TRP A 363 -4.14 -21.26 -14.86
N THR A 364 -5.25 -20.57 -15.13
CA THR A 364 -5.26 -19.30 -15.86
C THR A 364 -5.77 -18.15 -15.00
N LEU A 365 -5.38 -16.93 -15.35
CA LEU A 365 -5.93 -15.71 -14.75
C LEU A 365 -6.95 -15.11 -15.72
N SER A 366 -8.08 -14.64 -15.21
CA SER A 366 -9.00 -13.83 -16.03
C SER A 366 -8.35 -12.49 -16.39
N LYS A 367 -8.83 -11.83 -17.46
CA LYS A 367 -8.33 -10.49 -17.83
C LYS A 367 -8.45 -9.49 -16.66
N ASP A 368 -9.54 -9.55 -15.90
CA ASP A 368 -9.73 -8.69 -14.73
C ASP A 368 -8.81 -9.06 -13.57
N GLU A 369 -8.47 -10.34 -13.40
CA GLU A 369 -7.46 -10.77 -12.42
C GLU A 369 -6.05 -10.31 -12.81
N ILE A 370 -5.72 -10.30 -14.10
CA ILE A 370 -4.45 -9.76 -14.59
C ILE A 370 -4.39 -8.25 -14.32
N VAL A 371 -5.41 -7.49 -14.70
CA VAL A 371 -5.49 -6.04 -14.43
C VAL A 371 -5.42 -5.75 -12.92
N GLY A 372 -6.14 -6.51 -12.10
CA GLY A 372 -6.10 -6.38 -10.65
C GLY A 372 -4.70 -6.64 -10.07
N ASN A 373 -3.99 -7.65 -10.57
CA ASN A 373 -2.63 -7.96 -10.13
C ASN A 373 -1.59 -6.92 -10.64
N LEU A 374 -1.73 -6.41 -11.87
CA LEU A 374 -0.87 -5.33 -12.37
C LEU A 374 -1.04 -4.05 -11.56
N PHE A 375 -2.28 -3.70 -11.23
CA PHE A 375 -2.55 -2.55 -10.37
C PHE A 375 -1.93 -2.75 -8.98
N ILE A 376 -2.12 -3.91 -8.34
CA ILE A 376 -1.60 -4.12 -6.98
C ILE A 376 -0.08 -4.16 -6.94
N PHE A 377 0.62 -4.66 -7.97
CA PHE A 377 2.08 -4.60 -8.01
C PHE A 377 2.60 -3.17 -8.09
N ASN A 378 1.96 -2.32 -8.88
CA ASN A 378 2.31 -0.90 -8.95
C ASN A 378 1.96 -0.19 -7.63
N ALA A 379 0.76 -0.40 -7.09
CA ALA A 379 0.31 0.25 -5.87
C ALA A 379 1.10 -0.17 -4.63
N ALA A 380 1.36 -1.47 -4.48
CA ALA A 380 2.11 -2.00 -3.35
C ALA A 380 3.61 -1.73 -3.47
N GLY A 381 4.16 -1.65 -4.68
CA GLY A 381 5.60 -1.49 -4.92
C GLY A 381 6.09 -0.05 -4.98
N PHE A 382 5.24 0.91 -5.34
CA PHE A 382 5.66 2.29 -5.61
C PHE A 382 6.00 3.08 -4.34
N ASP A 383 4.99 3.38 -3.52
CA ASP A 383 5.16 4.24 -2.35
C ASP A 383 5.96 3.54 -1.23
N THR A 384 5.83 2.21 -1.11
CA THR A 384 6.54 1.45 -0.07
C THR A 384 8.06 1.47 -0.29
N SER A 385 8.50 1.15 -1.51
CA SER A 385 9.91 1.15 -1.88
C SER A 385 10.49 2.57 -1.83
N ALA A 386 9.73 3.57 -2.32
CA ALA A 386 10.19 4.96 -2.31
C ALA A 386 10.37 5.48 -0.88
N ASN A 387 9.44 5.16 0.02
CA ASN A 387 9.53 5.54 1.43
C ASN A 387 10.70 4.82 2.12
N ALA A 388 10.89 3.52 1.86
CA ALA A 388 12.02 2.77 2.41
C ALA A 388 13.38 3.37 2.00
N LEU A 389 13.54 3.68 0.70
CA LEU A 389 14.74 4.34 0.19
C LEU A 389 14.91 5.76 0.75
N SER A 390 13.81 6.51 0.89
CA SER A 390 13.86 7.86 1.47
C SER A 390 14.35 7.83 2.92
N PHE A 391 13.86 6.90 3.74
CA PHE A 391 14.35 6.73 5.12
C PHE A 391 15.79 6.20 5.15
N ALA A 392 16.17 5.31 4.24
CA ALA A 392 17.54 4.86 4.11
C ALA A 392 18.50 6.04 3.88
N LEU A 393 18.18 6.95 2.94
CA LEU A 393 18.98 8.16 2.71
C LEU A 393 19.05 9.07 3.93
N VAL A 394 17.94 9.26 4.65
CA VAL A 394 17.92 10.07 5.89
C VAL A 394 18.80 9.45 6.98
N VAL A 395 18.74 8.13 7.15
CA VAL A 395 19.57 7.42 8.14
C VAL A 395 21.05 7.54 7.77
N LEU A 396 21.41 7.31 6.50
CA LEU A 396 22.79 7.48 6.04
C LEU A 396 23.27 8.90 6.29
N ALA A 397 22.50 9.91 5.89
CA ALA A 397 22.84 11.32 6.10
C ALA A 397 23.02 11.68 7.59
N ALA A 398 22.22 11.09 8.48
CA ALA A 398 22.30 11.33 9.92
C ALA A 398 23.44 10.57 10.62
N TYR A 399 23.92 9.47 10.03
CA TYR A 399 24.89 8.56 10.66
C TYR A 399 26.03 8.18 9.68
N PRO A 400 27.04 9.05 9.54
CA PRO A 400 28.13 8.85 8.56
C PRO A 400 28.94 7.56 8.73
N HIS A 401 29.10 7.06 9.97
CA HIS A 401 29.80 5.79 10.22
C HIS A 401 29.14 4.58 9.52
N TRP A 402 27.81 4.62 9.30
CA TRP A 402 27.14 3.59 8.50
C TRP A 402 27.41 3.76 7.01
N GLN A 403 27.63 4.99 6.52
CA GLN A 403 28.04 5.20 5.14
C GLN A 403 29.43 4.60 4.90
N GLU A 404 30.40 4.90 5.77
CA GLU A 404 31.76 4.35 5.70
C GLU A 404 31.74 2.82 5.70
N TRP A 405 30.98 2.20 6.60
CA TRP A 405 30.84 0.76 6.69
C TRP A 405 30.23 0.09 5.44
N LEU A 406 29.33 0.79 4.74
CA LEU A 406 28.76 0.33 3.48
C LEU A 406 29.72 0.56 2.31
N PHE A 407 30.43 1.69 2.27
CA PHE A 407 31.45 1.97 1.25
C PHE A 407 32.54 0.91 1.24
N GLU A 408 33.02 0.48 2.41
CA GLU A 408 33.98 -0.64 2.51
C GLU A 408 33.51 -1.92 1.81
N GLU A 409 32.20 -2.24 1.85
CA GLU A 409 31.66 -3.38 1.12
C GLU A 409 31.54 -3.08 -0.38
N ILE A 410 31.09 -1.89 -0.74
CA ILE A 410 30.95 -1.49 -2.15
C ILE A 410 32.31 -1.54 -2.85
N ASP A 411 33.36 -0.99 -2.24
CA ASP A 411 34.73 -0.99 -2.78
C ASP A 411 35.29 -2.41 -2.98
N GLN A 412 34.86 -3.37 -2.16
CA GLN A 412 35.21 -4.78 -2.31
C GLN A 412 34.45 -5.48 -3.43
N ILE A 413 33.20 -5.08 -3.67
CA ILE A 413 32.33 -5.71 -4.69
C ILE A 413 32.59 -5.12 -6.07
N VAL A 414 32.77 -3.80 -6.16
CA VAL A 414 32.96 -3.02 -7.38
C VAL A 414 34.19 -2.10 -7.22
N PRO A 415 35.42 -2.64 -7.35
CA PRO A 415 36.64 -1.82 -7.31
C PRO A 415 36.67 -0.78 -8.45
N GLU A 416 37.18 0.42 -8.18
CA GLU A 416 37.24 1.55 -9.15
C GLU A 416 37.92 1.19 -10.48
N ASP A 417 38.96 0.34 -10.46
CA ASP A 417 39.77 -0.05 -11.63
C ASP A 417 39.25 -1.31 -12.34
N SER A 418 38.06 -1.80 -12.01
CA SER A 418 37.54 -3.05 -12.57
C SER A 418 36.53 -2.83 -13.68
N ASP A 419 36.65 -3.58 -14.78
CA ASP A 419 35.56 -3.84 -15.74
C ASP A 419 34.47 -4.76 -15.12
N ALA A 420 34.24 -4.66 -13.80
CA ALA A 420 33.30 -5.52 -13.11
C ALA A 420 31.92 -5.36 -13.72
N SER A 421 31.34 -6.49 -14.17
CA SER A 421 30.00 -6.47 -14.74
C SER A 421 29.02 -6.02 -13.65
N MET A 422 28.23 -4.98 -13.95
CA MET A 422 27.14 -4.51 -13.10
C MET A 422 25.93 -5.45 -13.19
N GLU A 423 26.17 -6.75 -13.01
CA GLU A 423 25.17 -7.80 -13.11
C GLU A 423 24.63 -8.18 -11.74
N TYR A 424 23.31 -8.25 -11.65
CA TYR A 424 22.58 -8.62 -10.45
C TYR A 424 23.11 -9.92 -9.79
N SER A 425 23.34 -10.98 -10.58
CA SER A 425 23.79 -12.28 -10.08
C SER A 425 25.19 -12.25 -9.47
N THR A 426 25.99 -11.24 -9.80
CA THR A 426 27.37 -11.09 -9.32
C THR A 426 27.44 -10.17 -8.11
N ILE A 427 26.66 -9.08 -8.12
CA ILE A 427 26.69 -8.04 -7.08
C ILE A 427 25.79 -8.39 -5.90
N PHE A 428 24.51 -8.68 -6.15
CA PHE A 428 23.51 -8.78 -5.08
C PHE A 428 23.84 -9.84 -4.01
N PRO A 429 24.35 -11.05 -4.35
CA PRO A 429 24.72 -12.04 -3.34
C PRO A 429 25.87 -11.62 -2.41
N LYS A 430 26.69 -10.65 -2.83
CA LYS A 430 27.84 -10.16 -2.06
C LYS A 430 27.50 -8.94 -1.19
N ALA A 431 26.42 -8.22 -1.50
CA ALA A 431 25.99 -6.99 -0.83
C ALA A 431 25.29 -7.24 0.53
N ILE A 432 25.97 -7.96 1.43
CA ILE A 432 25.42 -8.45 2.70
C ILE A 432 25.17 -7.31 3.69
N ARG A 433 26.13 -6.38 3.85
CA ARG A 433 26.02 -5.21 4.72
C ARG A 433 24.92 -4.28 4.21
N THR A 434 24.83 -4.09 2.90
CA THR A 434 23.78 -3.30 2.24
C THR A 434 22.39 -3.91 2.50
N LEU A 435 22.25 -5.23 2.37
CA LEU A 435 21.01 -5.93 2.70
C LEU A 435 20.67 -5.81 4.19
N ALA A 436 21.64 -6.00 5.08
CA ALA A 436 21.44 -5.87 6.53
C ALA A 436 21.01 -4.44 6.91
N PHE A 437 21.61 -3.41 6.30
CA PHE A 437 21.23 -2.02 6.47
C PHE A 437 19.78 -1.78 6.02
N MET A 438 19.40 -2.26 4.84
CA MET A 438 18.02 -2.12 4.35
C MET A 438 17.00 -2.86 5.24
N LEU A 439 17.36 -4.03 5.78
CA LEU A 439 16.52 -4.75 6.75
C LEU A 439 16.36 -3.96 8.06
N GLU A 440 17.41 -3.29 8.54
CA GLU A 440 17.34 -2.44 9.73
C GLU A 440 16.50 -1.17 9.48
N VAL A 441 16.63 -0.56 8.30
CA VAL A 441 15.74 0.51 7.86
C VAL A 441 14.29 0.03 7.85
N LEU A 442 13.98 -1.16 7.34
CA LEU A 442 12.64 -1.72 7.36
C LEU A 442 12.17 -2.16 8.76
N ARG A 443 13.07 -2.39 9.71
CA ARG A 443 12.73 -2.70 11.10
C ARG A 443 12.33 -1.43 11.87
N LEU A 444 13.09 -0.34 11.66
CA LEU A 444 12.83 0.95 12.29
C LEU A 444 11.70 1.70 11.58
N PHE A 445 11.74 1.67 10.25
CA PHE A 445 10.90 2.41 9.33
C PHE A 445 10.13 1.54 8.31
N PRO A 446 9.31 0.55 8.72
CA PRO A 446 8.45 -0.20 7.82
C PRO A 446 7.38 0.68 7.16
N PRO A 447 7.24 0.63 5.82
CA PRO A 447 6.23 1.40 5.10
C PRO A 447 4.78 1.00 5.43
N VAL A 448 4.56 -0.25 5.86
CA VAL A 448 3.25 -0.77 6.26
C VAL A 448 3.27 -1.04 7.76
N ILE A 449 2.60 -0.17 8.51
CA ILE A 449 2.70 -0.09 9.97
C ILE A 449 1.81 -1.11 10.70
N HIS A 450 0.78 -1.64 10.03
CA HIS A 450 -0.05 -2.69 10.60
C HIS A 450 -0.63 -3.66 9.57
N ILE A 451 -1.00 -4.86 10.03
CA ILE A 451 -1.78 -5.85 9.26
C ILE A 451 -3.06 -6.16 10.02
N GLY A 452 -4.20 -5.86 9.41
CA GLY A 452 -5.53 -6.16 9.96
C GLY A 452 -6.10 -7.46 9.40
N LYS A 453 -6.62 -8.31 10.29
CA LYS A 453 -7.31 -9.56 9.93
C LYS A 453 -8.70 -9.64 10.54
N THR A 454 -9.65 -10.23 9.81
CA THR A 454 -11.00 -10.53 10.29
C THR A 454 -11.12 -12.02 10.61
N ALA A 455 -11.69 -12.34 11.76
CA ALA A 455 -11.99 -13.69 12.17
C ALA A 455 -13.23 -14.22 11.42
N PHE A 456 -13.17 -15.45 10.87
CA PHE A 456 -14.31 -16.13 10.22
C PHE A 456 -14.86 -17.30 11.06
N SER A 457 -16.14 -17.60 10.88
CA SER A 457 -16.84 -18.76 11.42
C SER A 457 -17.11 -19.66 10.23
N GLY A 458 -17.08 -20.97 10.43
CA GLY A 458 -16.99 -21.99 9.39
C GLY A 458 -18.09 -21.99 8.31
N ASN A 459 -19.07 -21.09 8.35
CA ASN A 459 -20.24 -21.07 7.47
C ASN A 459 -20.17 -20.01 6.35
N GLY A 460 -19.02 -19.38 6.10
CA GLY A 460 -18.85 -18.45 4.97
C GLY A 460 -19.46 -17.05 5.18
N GLU A 461 -20.07 -16.81 6.35
CA GLU A 461 -20.46 -15.47 6.82
C GLU A 461 -19.37 -14.89 7.73
N ALA A 462 -19.15 -13.57 7.65
CA ALA A 462 -18.40 -12.86 8.69
C ALA A 462 -19.09 -13.15 10.03
N VAL A 463 -18.35 -13.65 11.02
CA VAL A 463 -18.95 -14.08 12.30
C VAL A 463 -19.71 -12.90 12.89
N PRO A 464 -21.05 -12.98 12.97
CA PRO A 464 -21.75 -12.09 13.88
C PRO A 464 -21.17 -12.38 15.26
N ALA A 465 -20.67 -11.35 15.93
CA ALA A 465 -20.02 -11.51 17.22
C ALA A 465 -20.90 -12.39 18.15
N CYS A 466 -20.38 -13.56 18.51
CA CYS A 466 -21.01 -14.66 19.26
C CYS A 466 -21.52 -15.85 18.42
N GLU A 467 -20.64 -16.84 18.23
CA GLU A 467 -20.97 -18.22 18.61
C GLU A 467 -19.74 -18.85 19.28
N PRO A 468 -19.82 -19.22 20.57
CA PRO A 468 -18.68 -19.72 21.34
C PRO A 468 -18.52 -21.22 21.11
N ASP A 469 -17.90 -21.61 20.00
CA ASP A 469 -17.45 -22.99 19.85
C ASP A 469 -16.06 -23.13 20.50
N GLU A 470 -16.03 -23.67 21.74
CA GLU A 470 -14.89 -23.69 22.69
C GLU A 470 -13.59 -24.34 22.17
N LYS A 471 -13.62 -24.97 21.00
CA LYS A 471 -12.47 -25.68 20.44
C LYS A 471 -11.66 -24.89 19.43
N ARG A 472 -12.21 -23.85 18.79
CA ARG A 472 -11.58 -23.21 17.60
C ARG A 472 -10.70 -21.99 17.89
N TRP A 473 -10.88 -21.35 19.05
CA TRP A 473 -10.32 -20.02 19.34
C TRP A 473 -9.19 -19.99 20.38
N ARG A 474 -8.47 -21.08 20.60
CA ARG A 474 -7.35 -21.10 21.57
C ARG A 474 -6.05 -20.67 20.90
N VAL A 475 -5.49 -19.54 21.33
CA VAL A 475 -4.06 -19.24 21.15
C VAL A 475 -3.40 -19.40 22.52
N CYS A 476 -2.37 -20.24 22.60
CA CYS A 476 -1.60 -20.46 23.83
C CYS A 476 -0.34 -19.60 23.76
N SER A 477 -0.17 -18.64 24.67
CA SER A 477 1.16 -18.07 24.90
C SER A 477 1.93 -19.00 25.85
N ASP A 478 3.15 -19.35 25.48
CA ASP A 478 3.98 -20.29 26.22
C ASP A 478 4.76 -19.54 27.30
N ASN A 479 4.10 -19.27 28.43
CA ASN A 479 4.79 -18.68 29.58
C ASN A 479 5.28 -19.82 30.49
N ARG A 480 6.56 -20.20 30.34
CA ARG A 480 7.25 -21.17 31.21
C ARG A 480 7.37 -20.60 32.62
N ASN A 481 6.29 -20.66 33.42
CA ASN A 481 6.25 -20.84 34.88
C ASN A 481 4.96 -20.38 35.59
N THR A 482 3.88 -20.04 34.89
CA THR A 482 2.59 -19.79 35.55
C THR A 482 1.43 -20.26 34.69
N LYS A 483 0.55 -21.10 35.27
CA LYS A 483 -0.74 -21.62 34.77
C LYS A 483 -1.15 -21.16 33.35
N ARG A 484 -1.22 -22.11 32.41
CA ARG A 484 -1.78 -21.94 31.06
C ARG A 484 -3.08 -21.11 31.09
N ARG A 485 -3.04 -19.88 30.57
CA ARG A 485 -4.24 -19.10 30.23
C ARG A 485 -4.40 -19.10 28.72
N CYS A 486 -5.36 -19.85 28.22
CA CYS A 486 -5.77 -19.78 26.83
C CYS A 486 -6.79 -18.64 26.67
N HIS A 487 -6.56 -17.71 25.75
CA HIS A 487 -7.48 -16.60 25.48
C HIS A 487 -8.16 -16.78 24.11
N LEU A 488 -9.42 -16.32 24.03
CA LEU A 488 -10.24 -16.26 22.80
C LEU A 488 -9.83 -15.00 22.01
N TYR A 489 -9.40 -15.14 20.76
CA TYR A 489 -8.98 -13.99 19.93
C TYR A 489 -9.96 -13.73 18.80
N GLN A 490 -10.45 -12.50 18.70
CA GLN A 490 -11.23 -12.01 17.57
C GLN A 490 -10.60 -10.70 17.07
N GLN A 491 -10.11 -10.74 15.83
CA GLN A 491 -9.58 -9.60 15.05
C GLN A 491 -8.25 -9.03 15.58
N CYS A 492 -7.10 -9.50 15.07
CA CYS A 492 -5.79 -8.96 15.45
C CYS A 492 -5.29 -7.95 14.41
N GLY A 493 -5.07 -6.71 14.87
CA GLY A 493 -4.17 -5.74 14.24
C GLY A 493 -2.78 -5.90 14.84
N VAL A 494 -1.80 -6.27 14.01
CA VAL A 494 -0.38 -6.34 14.39
C VAL A 494 0.25 -5.02 13.99
N ALA A 495 0.85 -4.27 14.92
CA ALA A 495 1.55 -3.02 14.62
C ALA A 495 3.06 -3.12 14.86
N TYR A 496 3.87 -2.82 13.84
CA TYR A 496 5.32 -2.65 13.95
C TYR A 496 5.78 -1.47 13.08
N GLY A 497 6.51 -0.54 13.71
CA GLY A 497 7.45 0.43 13.10
C GLY A 497 6.87 1.44 12.09
N THR A 498 7.68 2.36 11.57
CA THR A 498 7.29 3.67 11.03
C THR A 498 7.34 3.83 9.49
N GLY A 499 6.31 4.36 8.80
CA GLY A 499 6.56 4.93 7.47
C GLY A 499 5.38 5.21 6.52
N ALA A 500 4.57 6.22 6.80
CA ALA A 500 3.97 7.02 5.73
C ALA A 500 3.68 8.43 6.26
N ALA A 501 4.36 9.44 5.71
CA ALA A 501 3.96 10.83 5.89
C ALA A 501 2.51 10.99 5.38
N PRO A 502 1.69 11.78 6.08
CA PRO A 502 0.31 12.02 5.67
C PRO A 502 0.34 12.70 4.30
N TRP A 503 -0.35 12.08 3.33
CA TRP A 503 -0.99 12.67 2.15
C TRP A 503 -0.40 13.99 1.62
N LYS A 504 -0.03 14.05 0.33
CA LYS A 504 0.07 15.33 -0.42
C LYS A 504 -1.36 15.93 -0.56
N LEU A 505 -1.92 16.35 0.57
CA LEU A 505 -3.05 17.26 0.74
C LEU A 505 -2.51 18.64 1.17
N SER A 506 -1.28 18.96 0.78
CA SER A 506 -0.69 20.29 0.93
C SER A 506 -1.50 21.37 0.20
N ALA A 507 -2.35 20.99 -0.77
CA ALA A 507 -3.31 21.88 -1.41
C ALA A 507 -4.57 22.17 -0.54
N LEU A 508 -4.81 21.39 0.51
CA LEU A 508 -6.04 21.46 1.33
C LEU A 508 -5.85 22.19 2.68
N VAL A 509 -4.60 22.53 3.05
CA VAL A 509 -4.27 23.22 4.33
C VAL A 509 -3.38 24.45 4.11
N SER A 510 -3.42 25.10 2.93
CA SER A 510 -2.80 26.41 2.75
C SER A 510 -3.68 27.52 3.33
N TRP A 511 -3.81 27.55 4.65
CA TRP A 511 -4.09 28.77 5.39
C TRP A 511 -2.81 29.17 6.12
N SER A 512 -1.95 29.93 5.43
CA SER A 512 -0.91 30.74 6.06
C SER A 512 -1.39 32.19 6.10
N PRO A 513 -1.02 32.99 7.10
CA PRO A 513 -0.50 34.31 6.80
C PRO A 513 0.90 34.22 6.19
#